data_AF-A0A4Q6I316-F1
#
_entry.id   AF-A0A4Q6I316-F1
#
_cell.length_a   1.000
_cell.length_b   1.000
_cell.length_c   1.000
_cell.angle_alpha   90.00
_cell.angle_beta   90.00
_cell.angle_gamma   90.00
#
_symmetry.space_group_name_H-M   'P 1'
#
loop_
_entity.id
_entity.type
_entity.pdbx_description
1 polymer ?
#
loop_
_entity_poly.entity_id
_entity_poly.type
_entity_poly.pdbx_seq_one_letter_code
_entity_poly.pdbx_strand_id
1 'polypeptide(L)'
;MNCKKIFVATALMSLMYSLPNLSFSDTIQDGKISGDFYISGKYMPSVSQFGVFSATEEKVSTAQLYGLKNDWLGRQHPTHNDNDFNNKGYSFKYENNPFLGFAGAIGYSMYGPRIELEVLYEVFEVKNQNNCRNDAHKYCALCQSGASHDTSPATGRYVLLKNEGLTDISFMINACYDIVTDGIPFSPYVCVGVGTDLVSMFDTINPKISYQGKLGLSYPINPEASVFI
;
A
#
# COMPACT_ATOMS: atom_id res chain seq x y z
N MET A 1 15.52 -25.54 -2.22
CA MET A 1 14.58 -25.50 -1.08
C MET A 1 13.52 -24.41 -1.31
N ASN A 2 12.69 -24.54 -2.36
CA ASN A 2 11.71 -23.51 -2.79
C ASN A 2 10.26 -24.02 -2.87
N CYS A 3 10.01 -25.33 -2.74
CA CYS A 3 8.66 -25.89 -2.87
C CYS A 3 7.72 -25.46 -1.75
N LYS A 4 8.23 -25.21 -0.52
CA LYS A 4 7.38 -24.77 0.59
C LYS A 4 6.78 -23.39 0.37
N LYS A 5 7.54 -22.43 -0.18
CA LYS A 5 7.03 -21.08 -0.49
C LYS A 5 6.02 -21.09 -1.63
N ILE A 6 6.28 -21.88 -2.68
CA ILE A 6 5.37 -22.03 -3.82
C ILE A 6 4.05 -22.66 -3.39
N PHE A 7 4.09 -23.71 -2.57
CA PHE A 7 2.89 -24.40 -2.10
C PHE A 7 2.05 -23.54 -1.15
N VAL A 8 2.68 -22.73 -0.30
CA VAL A 8 1.97 -21.76 0.54
C VAL A 8 1.34 -20.67 -0.32
N ALA A 9 2.05 -20.14 -1.32
CA ALA A 9 1.50 -19.12 -2.21
C ALA A 9 0.31 -19.63 -3.05
N THR A 10 0.39 -20.83 -3.61
CA THR A 10 -0.74 -21.42 -4.37
C THR A 10 -1.90 -21.83 -3.47
N ALA A 11 -1.64 -22.34 -2.27
CA ALA A 11 -2.70 -22.67 -1.31
C ALA A 11 -3.41 -21.40 -0.83
N LEU A 12 -2.67 -20.33 -0.49
CA LEU A 12 -3.26 -19.06 -0.09
C LEU A 12 -4.09 -18.45 -1.22
N MET A 13 -3.56 -18.47 -2.44
CA MET A 13 -4.27 -17.94 -3.60
C MET A 13 -5.56 -18.74 -3.90
N SER A 14 -5.54 -20.08 -3.75
CA SER A 14 -6.75 -20.90 -3.87
C SER A 14 -7.76 -20.67 -2.75
N LEU A 15 -7.30 -20.40 -1.53
CA LEU A 15 -8.16 -20.07 -0.39
C LEU A 15 -8.81 -18.69 -0.60
N MET A 16 -8.10 -17.75 -1.23
CA MET A 16 -8.60 -16.41 -1.56
C MET A 16 -9.66 -16.44 -2.67
N TYR A 17 -9.57 -17.36 -3.64
CA TYR A 17 -10.65 -17.60 -4.62
C TYR A 17 -11.91 -18.20 -3.98
N SER A 18 -11.81 -18.76 -2.76
CA SER A 18 -12.92 -19.39 -2.05
C SER A 18 -13.53 -18.53 -0.94
N LEU A 19 -12.98 -17.34 -0.66
CA LEU A 19 -13.50 -16.42 0.36
C LEU A 19 -14.15 -15.23 -0.34
N PRO A 20 -15.48 -15.25 -0.58
CA PRO A 20 -16.19 -14.04 -0.93
C PRO A 20 -16.06 -13.04 0.23
N ASN A 21 -15.82 -11.77 -0.08
CA ASN A 21 -15.90 -10.67 0.88
C ASN A 21 -17.30 -10.69 1.53
N LEU A 22 -17.40 -11.12 2.79
CA LEU A 22 -18.66 -11.21 3.53
C LEU A 22 -18.95 -9.86 4.19
N SER A 23 -20.09 -9.25 3.87
CA SER A 23 -20.65 -8.17 4.67
C SER A 23 -21.77 -8.70 5.57
N PHE A 24 -21.83 -8.25 6.82
CA PHE A 24 -22.90 -8.56 7.77
C PHE A 24 -23.71 -7.30 8.06
N SER A 25 -25.04 -7.41 8.09
CA SER A 25 -25.96 -6.34 8.51
C SER A 25 -26.89 -6.85 9.62
N ASP A 26 -27.22 -6.00 10.58
CA ASP A 26 -28.24 -6.26 11.61
C ASP A 26 -29.29 -5.15 11.55
N THR A 27 -30.57 -5.51 11.63
CA THR A 27 -31.68 -4.55 11.46
C THR A 27 -32.14 -4.03 12.82
N ILE A 28 -31.83 -2.76 13.12
CA ILE A 28 -32.37 -2.10 14.31
C ILE A 28 -33.76 -1.57 13.95
N GLN A 29 -34.81 -2.32 14.32
CA GLN A 29 -36.19 -1.86 14.22
C GLN A 29 -36.47 -0.78 15.28
N ASP A 30 -36.52 0.49 14.86
CA ASP A 30 -37.51 1.44 15.36
C ASP A 30 -37.72 2.60 14.35
N GLY A 31 -38.99 2.92 14.07
CA GLY A 31 -39.47 4.18 13.48
C GLY A 31 -38.76 4.80 12.25
N LYS A 32 -39.27 4.50 11.05
CA LYS A 32 -39.36 5.44 9.90
C LYS A 32 -38.03 5.94 9.28
N ILE A 33 -37.02 5.10 9.16
CA ILE A 33 -35.87 5.33 8.29
C ILE A 33 -35.69 4.09 7.41
N SER A 34 -35.91 4.21 6.09
CA SER A 34 -35.83 3.09 5.14
C SER A 34 -34.39 2.83 4.69
N GLY A 35 -33.59 2.20 5.54
CA GLY A 35 -32.24 1.81 5.17
C GLY A 35 -31.52 0.98 6.22
N ASP A 36 -30.55 0.20 5.76
CA ASP A 36 -29.87 -0.83 6.55
C ASP A 36 -28.38 -0.50 6.75
N PHE A 37 -27.89 -0.72 7.97
CA PHE A 37 -26.47 -0.64 8.28
C PHE A 37 -25.77 -1.96 7.96
N TYR A 38 -24.58 -1.89 7.39
CA TYR A 38 -23.75 -3.06 7.13
C TYR A 38 -22.28 -2.80 7.47
N ILE A 39 -21.57 -3.88 7.76
CA ILE A 39 -20.12 -3.90 7.90
C ILE A 39 -19.57 -4.76 6.78
N SER A 40 -18.53 -4.30 6.09
CA SER A 40 -17.86 -5.06 5.03
C SER A 40 -16.36 -5.13 5.24
N GLY A 41 -15.78 -6.26 4.84
CA GLY A 41 -14.33 -6.44 4.70
C GLY A 41 -13.98 -6.62 3.23
N LYS A 42 -12.92 -5.96 2.77
CA LYS A 42 -12.47 -5.97 1.39
C LYS A 42 -10.98 -6.25 1.31
N TYR A 43 -10.59 -7.16 0.44
CA TYR A 43 -9.20 -7.38 0.08
C TYR A 43 -8.79 -6.49 -1.09
N MET A 44 -7.63 -5.84 -1.01
CA MET A 44 -7.15 -4.86 -1.99
C MET A 44 -5.74 -5.22 -2.49
N PRO A 45 -5.61 -5.97 -3.59
CA PRO A 45 -4.33 -6.12 -4.27
C PRO A 45 -4.00 -4.83 -5.02
N SER A 46 -2.84 -4.24 -4.72
CA SER A 46 -2.49 -2.89 -5.18
C SER A 46 -1.21 -2.88 -6.03
N VAL A 47 -1.25 -2.12 -7.12
CA VAL A 47 -0.09 -1.83 -7.98
C VAL A 47 0.47 -0.49 -7.54
N SER A 48 1.75 -0.47 -7.16
CA SER A 48 2.38 0.74 -6.64
C SER A 48 3.01 1.56 -7.76
N GLN A 49 2.62 2.83 -7.86
CA GLN A 49 3.26 3.81 -8.74
C GLN A 49 3.64 5.05 -7.93
N PHE A 50 4.62 4.89 -7.04
CA PHE A 50 5.20 6.02 -6.34
C PHE A 50 6.15 6.80 -7.24
N GLY A 51 6.14 8.13 -7.11
CA GLY A 51 7.01 9.03 -7.85
C GLY A 51 8.48 8.94 -7.43
N VAL A 52 9.29 9.89 -7.91
CA VAL A 52 10.71 9.99 -7.52
C VAL A 52 10.79 10.54 -6.11
N PHE A 53 11.47 9.81 -5.22
CA PHE A 53 11.72 10.26 -3.86
C PHE A 53 12.95 11.16 -3.82
N SER A 54 12.85 12.27 -3.10
CA SER A 54 13.99 13.11 -2.76
C SER A 54 14.16 13.08 -1.24
N ALA A 55 15.40 12.90 -0.80
CA ALA A 55 15.77 12.99 0.60
C ALA A 55 16.84 14.07 0.74
N THR A 56 16.66 14.96 1.71
CA THR A 56 17.59 16.06 2.00
C THR A 56 17.89 16.10 3.49
N GLU A 57 19.13 16.43 3.82
CA GLU A 57 19.55 16.67 5.19
C GLU A 57 19.14 18.09 5.61
N GLU A 58 18.54 18.24 6.80
CA GLU A 58 17.98 19.52 7.26
C GLU A 58 19.04 20.62 7.39
N LYS A 59 20.24 20.26 7.87
CA LYS A 59 21.30 21.23 8.20
C LYS A 59 22.28 21.46 7.06
N VAL A 60 22.36 20.54 6.09
CA VAL A 60 23.37 20.56 5.04
C VAL A 60 22.72 20.22 3.71
N SER A 61 22.97 21.04 2.69
CA SER A 61 22.45 20.75 1.34
C SER A 61 22.96 19.39 0.87
N THR A 62 22.03 18.47 0.59
CA THR A 62 22.35 17.20 -0.05
C THR A 62 22.57 17.43 -1.54
N ALA A 63 23.67 16.92 -2.08
CA ALA A 63 23.94 17.00 -3.52
C ALA A 63 23.41 15.79 -4.27
N GLN A 64 23.54 14.58 -3.70
CA GLN A 64 23.24 13.36 -4.42
C GLN A 64 23.03 12.15 -3.51
N LEU A 65 22.17 11.23 -3.96
CA LEU A 65 21.96 9.92 -3.32
C LEU A 65 22.77 8.85 -4.06
N TYR A 66 23.44 7.99 -3.29
CA TYR A 66 24.12 6.80 -3.80
C TYR A 66 23.54 5.55 -3.16
N GLY A 67 23.18 4.56 -3.96
CA GLY A 67 22.77 3.23 -3.49
C GLY A 67 23.98 2.32 -3.29
N LEU A 68 23.82 1.31 -2.45
CA LEU A 68 24.83 0.24 -2.30
C LEU A 68 24.96 -0.59 -3.58
N LYS A 69 26.16 -1.14 -3.78
CA LYS A 69 26.47 -2.11 -4.83
C LYS A 69 25.67 -3.41 -4.66
N ASN A 70 25.41 -4.09 -5.77
CA ASN A 70 24.54 -5.27 -5.79
C ASN A 70 25.15 -6.48 -5.05
N ASP A 71 26.47 -6.57 -4.99
CA ASP A 71 27.24 -7.66 -4.37
C ASP A 71 27.69 -7.33 -2.93
N TRP A 72 27.09 -6.33 -2.30
CA TRP A 72 27.43 -5.92 -0.94
C TRP A 72 27.33 -7.11 0.04
N LEU A 73 28.40 -7.31 0.81
CA LEU A 73 28.59 -8.50 1.65
C LEU A 73 27.82 -8.44 2.99
N GLY A 74 27.09 -7.34 3.25
CA GLY A 74 26.25 -7.19 4.42
C GLY A 74 26.97 -6.61 5.65
N ARG A 75 26.22 -6.42 6.74
CA ARG A 75 26.63 -5.76 8.00
C ARG A 75 27.73 -6.47 8.80
N GLN A 76 28.30 -7.58 8.33
CA GLN A 76 29.31 -8.34 9.07
C GLN A 76 30.74 -7.81 8.93
N HIS A 77 30.95 -6.73 8.17
CA HIS A 77 32.25 -6.07 8.09
C HIS A 77 32.32 -4.89 9.08
N PRO A 78 33.36 -4.81 9.93
CA PRO A 78 33.49 -3.76 10.96
C PRO A 78 33.81 -2.38 10.39
N THR A 79 34.21 -2.29 9.12
CA THR A 79 34.52 -1.04 8.42
C THR A 79 33.57 -0.85 7.26
N HIS A 80 32.86 0.28 7.27
CA HIS A 80 32.04 0.73 6.17
C HIS A 80 32.98 1.26 5.07
N ASN A 81 33.01 0.62 3.90
CA ASN A 81 33.82 1.08 2.78
C ASN A 81 32.97 2.01 1.91
N ASP A 82 33.33 3.28 1.83
CA ASP A 82 32.58 4.29 1.07
C ASP A 82 32.43 3.91 -0.42
N ASN A 83 33.38 3.13 -0.93
CA ASN A 83 33.35 2.58 -2.29
C ASN A 83 32.21 1.57 -2.54
N ASP A 84 31.53 1.10 -1.48
CA ASP A 84 30.35 0.26 -1.63
C ASP A 84 29.13 1.03 -2.16
N PHE A 85 29.15 2.36 -2.12
CA PHE A 85 28.09 3.25 -2.62
C PHE A 85 28.44 3.76 -4.03
N ASN A 86 28.21 2.92 -5.03
CA ASN A 86 28.56 3.22 -6.43
C ASN A 86 27.36 3.48 -7.34
N ASN A 87 26.13 3.35 -6.83
CA ASN A 87 24.92 3.54 -7.61
C ASN A 87 24.41 4.97 -7.50
N LYS A 88 24.97 5.86 -8.34
CA LYS A 88 24.67 7.30 -8.34
C LYS A 88 23.25 7.59 -8.80
N GLY A 89 22.54 8.48 -8.09
CA GLY A 89 21.17 8.87 -8.43
C GLY A 89 20.11 7.84 -8.00
N TYR A 90 20.40 7.09 -6.95
CA TYR A 90 19.49 6.05 -6.46
C TYR A 90 18.17 6.64 -5.92
N SER A 91 17.06 6.03 -6.31
CA SER A 91 15.73 6.30 -5.77
C SER A 91 15.06 4.99 -5.37
N PHE A 92 14.47 4.99 -4.19
CA PHE A 92 13.61 3.87 -3.76
C PHE A 92 12.45 3.73 -4.72
N LYS A 93 12.13 2.48 -5.04
CA LYS A 93 10.87 2.08 -5.66
C LYS A 93 10.27 1.01 -4.77
N TYR A 94 8.97 0.81 -4.90
CA TYR A 94 8.24 -0.14 -4.08
C TYR A 94 7.72 -1.29 -4.93
N GLU A 95 7.59 -2.45 -4.30
CA GLU A 95 6.96 -3.60 -4.93
C GLU A 95 5.46 -3.39 -5.03
N ASN A 96 4.84 -4.08 -5.98
CA ASN A 96 3.39 -4.21 -5.96
C ASN A 96 3.02 -4.98 -4.71
N ASN A 97 1.87 -4.66 -4.13
CA ASN A 97 1.38 -5.32 -2.95
C ASN A 97 0.17 -6.21 -3.31
N PRO A 98 0.39 -7.42 -3.82
CA PRO A 98 -0.72 -8.31 -4.14
C PRO A 98 -1.39 -8.94 -2.93
N PHE A 99 -0.85 -8.81 -1.70
CA PHE A 99 -1.29 -9.60 -0.52
C PHE A 99 -1.53 -8.87 0.81
N LEU A 100 -1.01 -7.66 0.99
CA LEU A 100 -0.98 -6.96 2.29
C LEU A 100 -1.87 -5.72 2.28
N GLY A 101 -2.94 -5.71 1.48
CA GLY A 101 -3.91 -4.63 1.42
C GLY A 101 -5.28 -5.09 1.90
N PHE A 102 -5.78 -4.47 2.98
CA PHE A 102 -7.07 -4.80 3.58
C PHE A 102 -7.84 -3.53 3.89
N ALA A 103 -9.12 -3.52 3.52
CA ALA A 103 -10.06 -2.47 3.87
C ALA A 103 -11.20 -3.04 4.73
N GLY A 104 -11.59 -2.28 5.75
CA GLY A 104 -12.85 -2.48 6.47
C GLY A 104 -13.74 -1.28 6.23
N ALA A 105 -15.04 -1.49 6.05
CA ALA A 105 -15.98 -0.39 5.90
C ALA A 105 -17.26 -0.60 6.72
N ILE A 106 -17.84 0.52 7.13
CA ILE A 106 -19.17 0.58 7.72
C ILE A 106 -20.03 1.39 6.76
N GLY A 107 -21.11 0.79 6.27
CA GLY A 107 -21.98 1.38 5.29
C GLY A 107 -23.42 1.51 5.77
N TYR A 108 -24.14 2.44 5.13
CA TYR A 108 -25.58 2.62 5.27
C TYR A 108 -26.22 2.65 3.89
N SER A 109 -27.16 1.74 3.63
CA SER A 109 -27.84 1.58 2.34
C SER A 109 -29.26 2.13 2.39
N MET A 110 -29.63 2.98 1.42
CA MET A 110 -30.94 3.61 1.30
C MET A 110 -31.69 3.12 0.05
N TYR A 111 -31.72 1.80 -0.21
CA TYR A 111 -32.38 1.20 -1.38
C TYR A 111 -31.98 1.85 -2.71
N GLY A 112 -30.66 1.96 -2.95
CA GLY A 112 -30.05 2.54 -4.14
C GLY A 112 -28.81 3.34 -3.77
N PRO A 113 -28.95 4.58 -3.24
CA PRO A 113 -27.83 5.32 -2.67
C PRO A 113 -27.25 4.62 -1.44
N ARG A 114 -25.92 4.62 -1.27
CA ARG A 114 -25.25 4.16 -0.05
C ARG A 114 -24.14 5.11 0.35
N ILE A 115 -23.84 5.15 1.64
CA ILE A 115 -22.70 5.88 2.17
C ILE A 115 -21.81 4.89 2.93
N GLU A 116 -20.52 4.88 2.65
CA GLU A 116 -19.55 4.01 3.34
C GLU A 116 -18.42 4.83 3.96
N LEU A 117 -18.11 4.54 5.23
CA LEU A 117 -16.86 4.93 5.85
C LEU A 117 -15.89 3.74 5.74
N GLU A 118 -14.82 3.90 4.97
CA GLU A 118 -13.81 2.86 4.71
C GLU A 118 -12.48 3.23 5.37
N VAL A 119 -11.84 2.26 6.02
CA VAL A 119 -10.46 2.32 6.51
C VAL A 119 -9.65 1.30 5.75
N LEU A 120 -8.59 1.74 5.08
CA LEU A 120 -7.68 0.91 4.31
C LEU A 120 -6.31 0.87 4.99
N TYR A 121 -5.68 -0.29 5.01
CA TYR A 121 -4.32 -0.51 5.45
C TYR A 121 -3.54 -1.26 4.37
N GLU A 122 -2.45 -0.67 3.90
CA GLU A 122 -1.57 -1.25 2.88
C GLU A 122 -0.09 -1.13 3.26
N VAL A 123 0.69 -2.17 2.95
CA VAL A 123 2.15 -2.18 3.17
C VAL A 123 2.88 -2.49 1.88
N PHE A 124 3.83 -1.64 1.52
CA PHE A 124 4.65 -1.77 0.32
C PHE A 124 6.12 -1.97 0.70
N GLU A 125 6.69 -3.10 0.30
CA GLU A 125 8.12 -3.37 0.49
C GLU A 125 8.97 -2.63 -0.56
N VAL A 126 10.24 -2.36 -0.22
CA VAL A 126 11.18 -1.74 -1.16
C VAL A 126 11.56 -2.72 -2.26
N LYS A 127 11.39 -2.32 -3.52
CA LYS A 127 11.69 -3.13 -4.70
C LYS A 127 13.18 -3.35 -4.89
N ASN A 128 13.58 -4.62 -5.00
CA ASN A 128 14.94 -4.98 -5.33
C ASN A 128 15.21 -4.87 -6.84
N GLN A 129 15.37 -3.64 -7.33
CA GLN A 129 15.53 -3.35 -8.77
C GLN A 129 16.77 -4.01 -9.40
N ASN A 130 17.87 -4.13 -8.66
CA ASN A 130 19.16 -4.55 -9.19
C ASN A 130 19.60 -5.93 -8.70
N ASN A 131 18.68 -6.76 -8.18
CA ASN A 131 18.99 -8.05 -7.56
C ASN A 131 20.12 -7.95 -6.52
N CYS A 132 20.08 -6.88 -5.73
CA CYS A 132 21.02 -6.63 -4.65
C CYS A 132 20.95 -7.75 -3.61
N ARG A 133 22.11 -8.26 -3.21
CA ARG A 133 22.26 -9.22 -2.10
C ARG A 133 22.13 -8.51 -0.75
N ASN A 134 21.83 -9.28 0.30
CA ASN A 134 21.88 -8.83 1.70
C ASN A 134 21.09 -7.54 1.99
N ASP A 135 19.93 -7.37 1.33
CA ASP A 135 19.07 -6.20 1.45
C ASP A 135 19.74 -4.86 1.12
N ALA A 136 20.80 -4.85 0.28
CA ALA A 136 21.51 -3.61 -0.05
C ALA A 136 20.59 -2.56 -0.71
N HIS A 137 19.54 -3.00 -1.40
CA HIS A 137 18.52 -2.13 -2.00
C HIS A 137 17.71 -1.30 -0.96
N LYS A 138 17.80 -1.63 0.33
CA LYS A 138 17.14 -0.88 1.40
C LYS A 138 17.97 0.31 1.90
N TYR A 139 19.24 0.42 1.49
CA TYR A 139 20.15 1.43 2.02
C TYR A 139 20.64 2.38 0.92
N CYS A 140 20.74 3.66 1.28
CA CYS A 140 21.37 4.67 0.45
C CYS A 140 22.17 5.67 1.30
N ALA A 141 23.20 6.26 0.71
CA ALA A 141 24.00 7.33 1.30
C ALA A 141 23.54 8.68 0.75
N LEU A 142 23.16 9.59 1.65
CA LEU A 142 22.91 10.99 1.33
C LEU A 142 24.22 11.75 1.42
N CYS A 143 24.75 12.17 0.28
CA CYS A 143 26.02 12.89 0.21
C CYS A 143 25.81 14.39 0.39
N GLN A 144 26.63 14.99 1.25
CA GLN A 144 26.64 16.43 1.44
C GLN A 144 27.19 17.15 0.19
N SER A 145 26.77 18.39 0.00
CA SER A 145 27.24 19.23 -1.11
C SER A 145 28.76 19.43 -1.04
N GLY A 146 29.45 19.18 -2.17
CA GLY A 146 30.91 19.22 -2.25
C GLY A 146 31.63 17.97 -1.70
N ALA A 147 30.88 16.92 -1.32
CA ALA A 147 31.40 15.65 -0.82
C ALA A 147 31.14 14.47 -1.78
N SER A 148 31.06 14.75 -3.08
CA SER A 148 30.80 13.76 -4.13
C SER A 148 32.06 13.59 -4.98
N HIS A 149 32.67 12.41 -4.98
CA HIS A 149 33.51 12.00 -6.09
C HIS A 149 32.62 11.48 -7.22
N ASP A 150 33.10 11.51 -8.48
CA ASP A 150 32.29 11.17 -9.66
C ASP A 150 31.57 9.82 -9.55
N THR A 151 32.14 8.88 -8.79
CA THR A 151 31.72 7.49 -8.65
C THR A 151 31.35 7.05 -7.22
N SER A 152 31.66 7.83 -6.17
CA SER A 152 31.39 7.45 -4.77
C SER A 152 31.28 8.66 -3.80
N PRO A 153 30.64 8.49 -2.63
CA PRO A 153 30.68 9.48 -1.55
C PRO A 153 32.11 9.75 -1.07
N ALA A 154 32.40 11.01 -0.73
CA ALA A 154 33.63 11.35 -0.01
C ALA A 154 33.57 10.84 1.44
N THR A 155 34.70 10.32 1.92
CA THR A 155 34.81 9.67 3.23
C THR A 155 34.30 10.55 4.38
N GLY A 156 33.40 9.98 5.18
CA GLY A 156 32.87 10.61 6.39
C GLY A 156 31.94 11.81 6.17
N ARG A 157 31.47 12.06 4.94
CA ARG A 157 30.60 13.20 4.59
C ARG A 157 29.28 12.77 3.94
N TYR A 158 28.69 11.70 4.45
CA TYR A 158 27.37 11.23 4.04
C TYR A 158 26.61 10.67 5.24
N VAL A 159 25.29 10.69 5.14
CA VAL A 159 24.38 10.07 6.12
C VAL A 159 23.80 8.80 5.51
N LEU A 160 23.82 7.70 6.26
CA LEU A 160 23.20 6.44 5.83
C LEU A 160 21.70 6.48 6.12
N LEU A 161 20.89 6.28 5.09
CA LEU A 161 19.45 6.20 5.17
C LEU A 161 19.00 4.78 4.82
N LYS A 162 18.17 4.22 5.70
CA LYS A 162 17.58 2.90 5.54
C LYS A 162 16.08 3.02 5.37
N ASN A 163 15.55 2.45 4.29
CA ASN A 163 14.13 2.38 4.01
C ASN A 163 13.61 0.95 4.22
N GLU A 164 12.70 0.77 5.17
CA GLU A 164 12.11 -0.54 5.48
C GLU A 164 10.84 -0.84 4.69
N GLY A 165 10.31 0.13 3.96
CA GLY A 165 9.03 0.04 3.28
C GLY A 165 8.23 1.32 3.43
N LEU A 166 7.02 1.27 2.90
CA LEU A 166 6.03 2.33 2.98
C LEU A 166 4.72 1.70 3.48
N THR A 167 4.18 2.27 4.53
CA THR A 167 2.87 1.87 5.05
C THR A 167 1.89 3.00 4.76
N ASP A 168 0.75 2.66 4.19
CA ASP A 168 -0.32 3.60 3.89
C ASP A 168 -1.58 3.21 4.66
N ILE A 169 -2.18 4.20 5.32
CA ILE A 169 -3.43 4.04 6.05
C ILE A 169 -4.40 5.10 5.55
N SER A 170 -5.46 4.69 4.85
CA SER A 170 -6.45 5.61 4.29
C SER A 170 -7.74 5.60 5.09
N PHE A 171 -8.31 6.79 5.26
CA PHE A 171 -9.66 7.00 5.79
C PHE A 171 -10.50 7.64 4.69
N MET A 172 -11.51 6.93 4.20
CA MET A 172 -12.31 7.33 3.04
C MET A 172 -13.79 7.41 3.40
N ILE A 173 -14.45 8.46 2.93
CA ILE A 173 -15.92 8.54 2.91
C ILE A 173 -16.35 8.37 1.46
N ASN A 174 -17.15 7.35 1.18
CA ASN A 174 -17.63 6.98 -0.14
C ASN A 174 -19.14 7.21 -0.23
N ALA A 175 -19.57 7.82 -1.33
CA ALA A 175 -20.96 7.83 -1.76
C ALA A 175 -21.10 6.85 -2.93
N CYS A 176 -21.95 5.85 -2.76
CA CYS A 176 -22.20 4.79 -3.72
C CYS A 176 -23.63 4.83 -4.25
N TYR A 177 -23.85 4.25 -5.42
CA TYR A 177 -25.17 4.06 -6.00
C TYR A 177 -25.27 2.67 -6.63
N ASP A 178 -26.27 1.91 -6.19
CA ASP A 178 -26.58 0.57 -6.66
C ASP A 178 -27.63 0.65 -7.77
N ILE A 179 -27.29 0.08 -8.92
CA ILE A 179 -28.17 -0.01 -10.08
C ILE A 179 -28.95 -1.32 -9.95
N VAL A 180 -30.14 -1.24 -9.37
CA VAL A 180 -31.03 -2.39 -9.23
C VAL A 180 -31.82 -2.56 -10.53
N THR A 181 -31.71 -3.72 -11.18
CA THR A 181 -32.44 -4.05 -12.41
C THR A 181 -33.26 -5.32 -12.21
N ASP A 182 -34.54 -5.27 -12.54
CA ASP A 182 -35.45 -6.41 -12.43
C ASP A 182 -34.99 -7.56 -13.35
N GLY A 183 -34.91 -8.77 -12.79
CA GLY A 183 -34.58 -9.99 -13.53
C GLY A 183 -33.08 -10.35 -13.59
N ILE A 184 -32.19 -9.59 -12.95
CA ILE A 184 -30.76 -9.90 -12.87
C ILE A 184 -30.39 -10.29 -11.43
N PRO A 185 -29.60 -11.37 -11.18
CA PRO A 185 -29.25 -11.84 -9.84
C PRO A 185 -28.15 -11.00 -9.16
N PHE A 186 -27.72 -9.89 -9.77
CA PHE A 186 -26.66 -9.02 -9.26
C PHE A 186 -26.97 -7.55 -9.53
N SER A 187 -26.44 -6.67 -8.69
CA SER A 187 -26.62 -5.22 -8.79
C SER A 187 -25.26 -4.55 -9.04
N PRO A 188 -25.01 -4.00 -10.25
CA PRO A 188 -23.86 -3.15 -10.48
C PRO A 188 -23.88 -1.93 -9.55
N TYR A 189 -22.72 -1.49 -9.09
CA TYR A 189 -22.60 -0.29 -8.28
C TYR A 189 -21.40 0.56 -8.66
N VAL A 190 -21.53 1.86 -8.41
CA VAL A 190 -20.45 2.83 -8.58
C VAL A 190 -20.34 3.67 -7.31
N CYS A 191 -19.12 3.99 -6.89
CA CYS A 191 -18.84 4.87 -5.77
C CYS A 191 -17.84 5.95 -6.14
N VAL A 192 -18.00 7.09 -5.48
CA VAL A 192 -17.02 8.17 -5.45
C VAL A 192 -16.74 8.53 -4.01
N GLY A 193 -15.47 8.70 -3.68
CA GLY A 193 -15.05 8.95 -2.31
C GLY A 193 -13.94 9.97 -2.20
N VAL A 194 -13.92 10.61 -1.04
CA VAL A 194 -12.90 11.57 -0.63
C VAL A 194 -12.39 11.21 0.75
N GLY A 195 -11.13 11.46 1.01
CA GLY A 195 -10.54 11.07 2.26
C GLY A 195 -9.13 11.57 2.45
N THR A 196 -8.44 10.92 3.38
CA THR A 196 -7.05 11.20 3.69
C THR A 196 -6.26 9.91 3.77
N ASP A 197 -5.05 9.95 3.22
CA ASP A 197 -4.05 8.90 3.30
C ASP A 197 -2.98 9.34 4.31
N LEU A 198 -2.64 8.46 5.24
CA LEU A 198 -1.56 8.63 6.19
C LEU A 198 -0.38 7.79 5.72
N VAL A 199 0.48 8.41 4.92
CA VAL A 199 1.66 7.74 4.38
C VAL A 199 2.78 7.78 5.41
N SER A 200 3.17 6.62 5.92
CA SER A 200 4.31 6.44 6.81
C SER A 200 5.54 5.99 6.03
N MET A 201 6.60 6.81 6.08
CA MET A 201 7.90 6.54 5.47
C MET A 201 8.99 7.04 6.42
N PHE A 202 10.02 6.22 6.69
CA PHE A 202 11.08 6.54 7.67
C PHE A 202 10.53 6.94 9.05
N ASP A 203 9.56 6.18 9.55
CA ASP A 203 8.88 6.43 10.84
C ASP A 203 8.22 7.82 10.96
N THR A 204 8.00 8.51 9.83
CA THR A 204 7.34 9.81 9.76
C THR A 204 6.01 9.68 9.03
N ILE A 205 4.93 10.14 9.67
CA ILE A 205 3.57 10.10 9.13
C ILE A 205 3.25 11.42 8.45
N ASN A 206 2.86 11.37 7.18
CA ASN A 206 2.47 12.55 6.41
C ASN A 206 1.03 12.39 5.89
N PRO A 207 0.08 13.23 6.34
CA PRO A 207 -1.29 13.19 5.83
C PRO A 207 -1.37 13.81 4.42
N LYS A 208 -2.10 13.15 3.52
CA LYS A 208 -2.40 13.64 2.17
C LYS A 208 -3.88 13.47 1.86
N ILE A 209 -4.44 14.39 1.08
CA ILE A 209 -5.82 14.27 0.59
C ILE A 209 -5.84 13.20 -0.50
N SER A 210 -6.85 12.33 -0.44
CA SER A 210 -7.05 11.24 -1.39
C SER A 210 -8.47 11.21 -1.94
N TYR A 211 -8.57 10.67 -3.15
CA TYR A 211 -9.81 10.53 -3.91
C TYR A 211 -9.90 9.09 -4.40
N GLN A 212 -11.09 8.49 -4.32
CA GLN A 212 -11.29 7.10 -4.68
C GLN A 212 -12.51 6.97 -5.59
N GLY A 213 -12.39 6.16 -6.63
CA GLY A 213 -13.51 5.67 -7.42
C GLY A 213 -13.61 4.16 -7.25
N LYS A 214 -14.81 3.66 -6.98
CA LYS A 214 -15.09 2.21 -6.95
C LYS A 214 -16.14 1.88 -8.00
N LEU A 215 -15.98 0.76 -8.66
CA LEU A 215 -16.94 0.19 -9.60
C LEU A 215 -16.96 -1.30 -9.32
N GLY A 216 -18.14 -1.90 -9.20
CA GLY A 216 -18.21 -3.31 -8.87
C GLY A 216 -19.60 -3.90 -9.07
N LEU A 217 -19.73 -5.17 -8.70
CA LEU A 217 -20.97 -5.93 -8.71
C LEU A 217 -21.28 -6.41 -7.30
N SER A 218 -22.53 -6.22 -6.87
CA SER A 218 -23.06 -6.74 -5.62
C SER A 218 -23.93 -7.97 -5.88
N TYR A 219 -23.60 -9.09 -5.25
CA TYR A 219 -24.33 -10.34 -5.31
C TYR A 219 -24.95 -10.64 -3.93
N PRO A 220 -26.28 -10.53 -3.77
CA PRO A 220 -26.93 -10.93 -2.53
C PRO A 220 -26.90 -12.45 -2.39
N ILE A 221 -26.30 -12.98 -1.33
CA ILE A 221 -26.35 -14.42 -1.01
C ILE A 221 -27.68 -14.74 -0.31
N ASN A 222 -28.05 -13.90 0.66
CA ASN A 222 -29.29 -13.98 1.41
C ASN A 222 -29.73 -12.54 1.78
N PRO A 223 -30.89 -12.34 2.46
CA PRO A 223 -31.35 -11.01 2.82
C PRO A 223 -30.41 -10.18 3.73
N GLU A 224 -29.45 -10.82 4.39
CA GLU A 224 -28.59 -10.20 5.41
C GLU A 224 -27.11 -10.07 4.99
N ALA A 225 -26.72 -10.79 3.94
CA ALA A 225 -25.33 -10.93 3.48
C ALA A 225 -25.22 -10.82 1.96
N SER A 226 -24.25 -10.00 1.53
CA SER A 226 -23.93 -9.76 0.12
C SER A 226 -22.43 -9.88 -0.11
N VAL A 227 -22.06 -10.16 -1.36
CA VAL A 227 -20.68 -10.23 -1.82
C VAL A 227 -20.43 -9.13 -2.82
N PHE A 228 -19.33 -8.42 -2.61
CA PHE A 228 -18.86 -7.36 -3.49
C PHE A 228 -17.62 -7.80 -4.24
N ILE A 229 -17.64 -7.60 -5.56
CA ILE A 229 -16.54 -7.84 -6.49
C ILE A 229 -16.23 -6.56 -7.24
#